data_AF-D5A8H3-F1
#
_entry.id   AF-D5A8H3-F1
#
_cell.length_a   1.000
_cell.length_b   1.000
_cell.length_c   1.000
_cell.angle_alpha   90.00
_cell.angle_beta   90.00
_cell.angle_gamma   90.00
#
_symmetry.space_group_name_H-M   'P 1'
#
loop_
_entity.id
_entity.type
_entity.pdbx_description
1 polymer ?
#
loop_
_entity_poly.entity_id
_entity_poly.type
_entity_poly.pdbx_seq_one_letter_code
_entity_poly.pdbx_strand_id
1 'polypeptide(L)'
;MARIPRGGQMQQGFPDREKLFSAQEFFHYTEIEGRRLFQELDRDGDGHATLSDIEDAIRRRKLPPFYASEIIKSAKKHYWLSRSFGWAEFSSLIKEKEPKMLSAFNSVRLCNCGTIHKSNLKALLQSASLPATERNVTAMLNFLNSDKEDSVSYSQFRNFMLFVPTDLIVNDPWTIWFEAATRTSTDMLLQTVPAVGKNRTLPSYTPDIWKIGPLVSSLSIASPLQRISHLAAQMWKMRLLTRVNHE
;
A
#
# COMPACT_ATOMS: atom_id res chain seq x y z
N MET A 1 17.98 56.01 -7.13
CA MET A 1 16.61 55.42 -7.05
C MET A 1 16.68 53.96 -7.45
N ALA A 2 16.73 53.05 -6.49
CA ALA A 2 16.75 51.60 -6.73
C ALA A 2 15.32 51.05 -6.65
N ARG A 3 14.88 50.33 -7.68
CA ARG A 3 13.58 49.62 -7.71
C ARG A 3 13.71 48.31 -6.93
N ILE A 4 12.97 48.20 -5.83
CA ILE A 4 12.73 46.94 -5.12
C ILE A 4 11.62 46.18 -5.88
N PRO A 5 11.84 44.94 -6.35
CA PRO A 5 10.77 44.11 -6.87
C PRO A 5 9.85 43.65 -5.74
N ARG A 6 8.55 43.91 -5.92
CA ARG A 6 7.48 43.58 -4.98
C ARG A 6 7.21 42.07 -4.97
N GLY A 7 7.17 41.52 -3.75
CA GLY A 7 6.20 40.52 -3.28
C GLY A 7 5.99 39.26 -4.13
N GLY A 8 6.70 38.19 -3.79
CA GLY A 8 6.21 36.83 -4.06
C GLY A 8 5.00 36.58 -3.16
N GLN A 9 3.79 36.63 -3.74
CA GLN A 9 2.58 36.21 -3.06
C GLN A 9 2.68 34.70 -2.75
N MET A 10 2.65 34.35 -1.46
CA MET A 10 2.29 33.01 -1.01
C MET A 10 0.89 32.71 -1.55
N GLN A 11 0.77 31.87 -2.58
CA GLN A 11 -0.51 31.29 -2.95
C GLN A 11 -0.98 30.45 -1.77
N GLN A 12 -2.01 30.92 -1.06
CA GLN A 12 -2.79 30.10 -0.14
C GLN A 12 -3.42 28.98 -0.98
N GLY A 13 -2.73 27.84 -1.00
CA GLY A 13 -2.92 26.74 -1.92
C GLY A 13 -4.15 25.91 -1.56
N PHE A 14 -5.32 26.37 -2.01
CA PHE A 14 -6.47 25.48 -2.12
C PHE A 14 -6.13 24.39 -3.16
N PRO A 15 -6.42 23.11 -2.88
CA PRO A 15 -6.20 22.05 -3.84
C PRO A 15 -7.04 22.32 -5.09
N ASP A 16 -6.40 22.21 -6.25
CA ASP A 16 -7.04 22.33 -7.56
C ASP A 16 -8.24 21.37 -7.68
N ARG A 17 -9.29 21.81 -8.35
CA ARG A 17 -10.57 21.10 -8.49
C ARG A 17 -10.39 19.72 -9.12
N GLU A 18 -9.48 19.59 -10.08
CA GLU A 18 -9.15 18.27 -10.67
C GLU A 18 -8.55 17.31 -9.64
N LYS A 19 -7.75 17.82 -8.70
CA LYS A 19 -7.16 17.03 -7.61
C LYS A 19 -8.23 16.57 -6.63
N LEU A 20 -9.21 17.43 -6.34
CA LEU A 20 -10.35 17.09 -5.50
C LEU A 20 -11.23 16.02 -6.14
N PHE A 21 -11.53 16.12 -7.44
CA PHE A 21 -12.26 15.07 -8.16
C PHE A 21 -11.48 13.74 -8.17
N SER A 22 -10.18 13.78 -8.45
CA SER A 22 -9.32 12.59 -8.44
C SER A 22 -9.29 11.91 -7.05
N ALA A 23 -9.23 12.70 -5.98
CA ALA A 23 -9.27 12.18 -4.62
C ALA A 23 -10.65 11.62 -4.25
N GLN A 24 -11.74 12.27 -4.69
CA GLN A 24 -13.09 11.77 -4.50
C GLN A 24 -13.31 10.43 -5.23
N GLU A 25 -12.84 10.33 -6.47
CA GLU A 25 -12.84 9.09 -7.24
C GLU A 25 -12.02 8.00 -6.55
N PHE A 26 -10.87 8.33 -5.97
CA PHE A 26 -10.08 7.38 -5.18
C PHE A 26 -10.85 6.87 -3.96
N PHE A 27 -11.45 7.77 -3.16
CA PHE A 27 -12.23 7.34 -2.00
C PHE A 27 -13.43 6.49 -2.40
N HIS A 28 -14.08 6.82 -3.52
CA HIS A 28 -15.18 6.03 -4.03
C HIS A 28 -14.73 4.64 -4.51
N TYR A 29 -13.63 4.58 -5.26
CA TYR A 29 -13.01 3.32 -5.70
C TYR A 29 -12.62 2.44 -4.52
N THR A 30 -11.93 3.00 -3.52
CA THR A 30 -11.49 2.26 -2.33
C THR A 30 -12.64 1.81 -1.45
N GLU A 31 -13.73 2.57 -1.39
CA GLU A 31 -14.97 2.12 -0.74
C GLU A 31 -15.60 0.94 -1.49
N ILE A 32 -15.76 1.02 -2.82
CA ILE A 32 -16.33 -0.08 -3.64
C ILE A 32 -15.50 -1.35 -3.49
N GLU A 33 -14.19 -1.27 -3.67
CA GLU A 33 -13.29 -2.42 -3.52
C GLU A 33 -13.29 -2.95 -2.09
N GLY A 34 -13.38 -2.05 -1.10
CA GLY A 34 -13.58 -2.42 0.31
C GLY A 34 -14.86 -3.21 0.52
N ARG A 35 -16.00 -2.78 -0.04
CA ARG A 35 -17.31 -3.45 0.10
C ARG A 35 -17.25 -4.86 -0.46
N ARG A 36 -16.68 -5.02 -1.65
CA ARG A 36 -16.51 -6.32 -2.31
C ARG A 36 -15.70 -7.27 -1.43
N LEU A 37 -14.58 -6.77 -0.88
CA LEU A 37 -13.76 -7.57 0.01
C LEU A 37 -14.48 -7.92 1.32
N PHE A 38 -15.26 -7.00 1.89
CA PHE A 38 -16.03 -7.29 3.09
C PHE A 38 -17.08 -8.37 2.84
N GLN A 39 -17.76 -8.33 1.70
CA GLN A 39 -18.72 -9.38 1.29
C GLN A 39 -18.04 -10.73 1.05
N GLU A 40 -16.77 -10.77 0.64
CA GLU A 40 -16.00 -12.03 0.57
C GLU A 40 -15.73 -12.61 1.98
N LEU A 41 -15.58 -11.74 2.99
CA LEU A 41 -15.36 -12.13 4.38
C LEU A 41 -16.66 -12.55 5.07
N ASP A 42 -17.72 -11.79 4.91
CA ASP A 42 -19.06 -12.04 5.45
C ASP A 42 -19.77 -13.16 4.66
N ARG A 43 -19.35 -14.41 4.91
CA ARG A 43 -19.74 -15.57 4.10
C ARG A 43 -21.17 -16.04 4.34
N ASP A 44 -21.69 -15.84 5.54
CA ASP A 44 -23.08 -16.13 5.89
C ASP A 44 -24.02 -14.94 5.65
N GLY A 45 -23.47 -13.75 5.39
CA GLY A 45 -24.24 -12.56 5.00
C GLY A 45 -24.98 -11.94 6.17
N ASP A 46 -24.50 -12.15 7.41
CA ASP A 46 -25.11 -11.60 8.63
C ASP A 46 -24.69 -10.15 8.89
N GLY A 47 -23.79 -9.60 8.06
CA GLY A 47 -23.27 -8.24 8.15
C GLY A 47 -21.99 -8.15 8.99
N HIS A 48 -21.44 -9.26 9.46
CA HIS A 48 -20.28 -9.34 10.33
C HIS A 48 -19.24 -10.33 9.81
N ALA A 49 -17.98 -9.89 9.70
CA ALA A 49 -16.87 -10.79 9.51
C ALA A 49 -16.41 -11.33 10.87
N THR A 50 -16.48 -12.64 11.08
CA THR A 50 -16.01 -13.30 12.31
C THR A 50 -14.52 -13.58 12.23
N LEU A 51 -13.89 -13.89 13.38
CA LEU A 51 -12.51 -14.37 13.38
C LEU A 51 -12.30 -15.58 12.45
N SER A 52 -13.26 -16.51 12.39
CA SER A 52 -13.14 -17.69 11.53
C SER A 52 -13.09 -17.30 10.05
N ASP A 53 -13.85 -16.27 9.65
CA ASP A 53 -13.79 -15.69 8.31
C ASP A 53 -12.45 -15.08 7.99
N ILE A 54 -11.88 -14.35 8.94
CA ILE A 54 -10.55 -13.77 8.78
C ILE A 54 -9.49 -14.86 8.72
N GLU A 55 -9.56 -15.89 9.57
CA GLU A 55 -8.63 -17.04 9.57
C GLU A 55 -8.66 -17.77 8.21
N ASP A 56 -9.85 -17.96 7.64
CA ASP A 56 -9.98 -18.56 6.32
C ASP A 56 -9.44 -17.65 5.21
N ALA A 57 -9.68 -16.34 5.27
CA ALA A 57 -9.13 -15.38 4.32
C ALA A 57 -7.60 -15.32 4.38
N ILE A 58 -7.01 -15.35 5.58
CA ILE A 58 -5.58 -15.43 5.85
C ILE A 58 -4.99 -16.71 5.28
N ARG A 59 -5.64 -17.85 5.53
CA ARG A 59 -5.21 -19.17 5.03
C ARG A 59 -5.21 -19.23 3.51
N ARG A 60 -6.26 -18.74 2.84
CA ARG A 60 -6.34 -18.66 1.37
C ARG A 60 -5.22 -17.80 0.78
N ARG A 61 -4.85 -16.73 1.48
CA ARG A 61 -3.76 -15.82 1.14
C ARG A 61 -2.38 -16.30 1.61
N LYS A 62 -2.28 -17.52 2.16
CA LYS A 62 -1.02 -18.11 2.66
C LYS A 62 -0.27 -17.19 3.63
N LEU A 63 -1.01 -16.39 4.40
CA LEU A 63 -0.47 -15.50 5.40
C LEU A 63 -0.34 -16.21 6.76
N PRO A 64 0.53 -15.73 7.67
CA PRO A 64 0.66 -16.29 9.00
C PRO A 64 -0.67 -16.28 9.78
N PRO A 65 -1.08 -17.38 10.43
CA PRO A 65 -2.38 -17.47 11.11
C PRO A 65 -2.61 -16.38 12.16
N PHE A 66 -1.56 -15.94 12.85
CA PHE A 66 -1.66 -14.93 13.90
C PHE A 66 -2.10 -13.55 13.38
N TYR A 67 -1.95 -13.28 12.08
CA TYR A 67 -2.42 -12.02 11.46
C TYR A 67 -3.94 -11.85 11.60
N ALA A 68 -4.72 -12.93 11.66
CA ALA A 68 -6.16 -12.84 11.86
C ALA A 68 -6.50 -12.10 13.17
N SER A 69 -5.78 -12.42 14.24
CA SER A 69 -5.97 -11.75 15.54
C SER A 69 -5.56 -10.27 15.50
N GLU A 70 -4.51 -9.93 14.76
CA GLU A 70 -4.03 -8.54 14.61
C GLU A 70 -5.03 -7.69 13.82
N ILE A 71 -5.69 -8.26 12.82
CA ILE A 71 -6.75 -7.56 12.07
C ILE A 71 -7.93 -7.26 12.96
N ILE A 72 -8.41 -8.24 13.74
CA ILE A 72 -9.52 -8.04 14.68
C ILE A 72 -9.19 -6.93 15.69
N LYS A 73 -7.97 -6.93 16.25
CA LYS A 73 -7.49 -5.88 17.15
C LYS A 73 -7.41 -4.50 16.46
N SER A 74 -6.98 -4.47 15.20
CA SER A 74 -6.83 -3.23 14.44
C SER A 74 -8.18 -2.65 14.01
N ALA A 75 -9.16 -3.50 13.67
CA ALA A 75 -10.49 -3.07 13.27
C ALA A 75 -11.32 -2.55 14.45
N LYS A 76 -11.08 -3.07 15.67
CA LYS A 76 -11.93 -2.80 16.83
C LYS A 76 -11.12 -2.58 18.12
N LYS A 77 -11.25 -1.39 18.69
CA LYS A 77 -10.61 -1.01 19.96
C LYS A 77 -10.99 -1.92 21.14
N HIS A 78 -12.26 -2.35 21.20
CA HIS A 78 -12.80 -3.23 22.25
C HIS A 78 -13.02 -4.67 21.76
N TYR A 79 -12.02 -5.25 21.08
CA TYR A 79 -12.11 -6.57 20.45
C TYR A 79 -12.38 -7.74 21.42
N TRP A 80 -12.13 -7.57 22.71
CA TRP A 80 -12.43 -8.59 23.73
C TRP A 80 -13.93 -8.79 23.95
N LEU A 81 -14.77 -7.83 23.54
CA LEU A 81 -16.23 -7.91 23.67
C LEU A 81 -16.87 -8.74 22.55
N SER A 82 -16.29 -8.71 21.34
CA SER A 82 -16.75 -9.51 20.21
C SER A 82 -15.59 -9.84 19.27
N ARG A 83 -15.46 -11.11 18.89
CA ARG A 83 -14.46 -11.59 17.92
C ARG A 83 -14.98 -11.46 16.47
N SER A 84 -15.67 -10.36 16.18
CA SER A 84 -16.24 -10.05 14.88
C SER A 84 -16.31 -8.53 14.71
N PHE A 85 -16.37 -8.09 13.45
CA PHE A 85 -16.56 -6.69 13.10
C PHE A 85 -17.51 -6.53 11.90
N GLY A 86 -18.28 -5.44 11.91
CA GLY A 86 -19.13 -5.05 10.81
C GLY A 86 -18.43 -4.11 9.82
N TRP A 87 -19.16 -3.65 8.82
CA TRP A 87 -18.63 -2.75 7.80
C TRP A 87 -17.99 -1.47 8.36
N ALA A 88 -18.58 -0.85 9.38
CA ALA A 88 -18.09 0.44 9.90
C ALA A 88 -16.67 0.35 10.47
N GLU A 89 -16.41 -0.74 11.21
CA GLU A 89 -15.09 -1.09 11.77
C GLU A 89 -14.12 -1.44 10.62
N PHE A 90 -14.55 -2.24 9.65
CA PHE A 90 -13.72 -2.59 8.48
C PHE A 90 -13.37 -1.37 7.60
N SER A 91 -14.32 -0.47 7.36
CA SER A 91 -14.09 0.77 6.61
C SER A 91 -13.08 1.68 7.32
N SER A 92 -13.11 1.70 8.65
CA SER A 92 -12.14 2.46 9.45
C SER A 92 -10.73 1.86 9.31
N LEU A 93 -10.62 0.53 9.36
CA LEU A 93 -9.37 -0.18 9.08
C LEU A 93 -8.82 0.13 7.68
N ILE A 94 -9.68 0.08 6.65
CA ILE A 94 -9.30 0.42 5.27
C ILE A 94 -8.75 1.84 5.23
N LYS A 95 -9.49 2.84 5.76
CA LYS A 95 -9.06 4.25 5.75
C LYS A 95 -7.70 4.45 6.41
N GLU A 96 -7.35 3.67 7.42
CA GLU A 96 -6.07 3.74 8.11
C GLU A 96 -4.91 3.12 7.30
N LYS A 97 -5.17 2.01 6.59
CA LYS A 97 -4.14 1.24 5.87
C LYS A 97 -3.95 1.71 4.43
N GLU A 98 -4.99 2.23 3.79
CA GLU A 98 -5.00 2.66 2.40
C GLU A 98 -3.80 3.56 2.02
N PRO A 99 -3.45 4.64 2.74
CA PRO A 99 -2.32 5.48 2.36
C PRO A 99 -0.98 4.74 2.43
N LYS A 100 -0.82 3.79 3.36
CA LYS A 100 0.40 2.98 3.51
C LYS A 100 0.51 1.99 2.35
N MET A 101 -0.60 1.32 2.01
CA MET A 101 -0.67 0.41 0.87
C MET A 101 -0.46 1.15 -0.46
N LEU A 102 -1.05 2.33 -0.63
CA LEU A 102 -0.87 3.15 -1.83
C LEU A 102 0.59 3.61 -1.96
N SER A 103 1.20 4.04 -0.84
CA SER A 103 2.61 4.43 -0.82
C SER A 103 3.53 3.25 -1.15
N ALA A 104 3.26 2.07 -0.60
CA ALA A 104 3.98 0.86 -0.95
C ALA A 104 3.83 0.60 -2.46
N PHE A 105 2.60 0.54 -2.98
CA PHE A 105 2.35 0.29 -4.40
C PHE A 105 3.09 1.26 -5.34
N ASN A 106 3.09 2.55 -5.02
CA ASN A 106 3.79 3.59 -5.80
C ASN A 106 5.33 3.59 -5.61
N SER A 107 5.87 2.87 -4.60
CA SER A 107 7.32 2.78 -4.40
C SER A 107 7.98 1.85 -5.43
N VAL A 108 7.23 0.92 -6.00
CA VAL A 108 7.64 0.23 -7.24
C VAL A 108 7.64 1.26 -8.34
N ARG A 109 8.66 1.26 -9.20
CA ARG A 109 8.57 2.00 -10.47
C ARG A 109 7.44 1.40 -11.28
N LEU A 110 6.25 1.96 -11.18
CA LEU A 110 5.08 1.54 -11.92
C LEU A 110 5.28 1.81 -13.41
N CYS A 111 4.63 1.01 -14.26
CA CYS A 111 4.48 1.36 -15.66
C CYS A 111 3.68 2.67 -15.82
N ASN A 112 3.69 3.25 -17.02
CA ASN A 112 2.81 4.37 -17.39
C ASN A 112 1.30 4.06 -17.26
N CYS A 113 0.95 2.79 -17.08
CA CYS A 113 -0.41 2.28 -16.88
C CYS A 113 -0.87 2.19 -15.42
N GLY A 114 -0.01 2.45 -14.43
CA GLY A 114 -0.39 2.37 -13.02
C GLY A 114 -0.59 0.94 -12.48
N THR A 115 -0.02 -0.06 -13.15
CA THR A 115 0.04 -1.46 -12.69
C THR A 115 1.49 -1.90 -12.50
N ILE A 116 1.69 -2.99 -11.75
CA ILE A 116 3.01 -3.61 -11.57
C ILE A 116 3.16 -4.66 -12.66
N HIS A 117 3.98 -4.40 -13.69
CA HIS A 117 4.32 -5.41 -14.70
C HIS A 117 5.46 -6.31 -14.25
N LYS A 118 5.58 -7.44 -14.94
CA LYS A 118 6.68 -8.39 -14.81
C LYS A 118 8.07 -7.75 -14.75
N SER A 119 8.36 -6.79 -15.64
CA SER A 119 9.66 -6.10 -15.69
C SER A 119 9.90 -5.22 -14.46
N ASN A 120 8.88 -4.49 -14.00
CA ASN A 120 8.94 -3.67 -12.79
C ASN A 120 9.17 -4.54 -11.55
N LEU A 121 8.45 -5.66 -11.47
CA LEU A 121 8.57 -6.61 -10.37
C LEU A 121 9.93 -7.28 -10.33
N LYS A 122 10.49 -7.66 -11.48
CA LYS A 122 11.85 -8.21 -11.57
C LYS A 122 12.90 -7.21 -11.06
N ALA A 123 12.82 -5.96 -11.49
CA ALA A 123 13.72 -4.90 -11.02
C ALA A 123 13.56 -4.64 -9.52
N LEU A 124 12.33 -4.69 -9.01
CA LEU A 124 12.03 -4.56 -7.58
C LEU A 124 12.72 -5.66 -6.77
N LEU A 125 12.55 -6.94 -7.16
CA LEU A 125 13.18 -8.06 -6.46
C LEU A 125 14.72 -7.94 -6.46
N GLN A 126 15.32 -7.52 -7.58
CA GLN A 126 16.76 -7.26 -7.65
C GLN A 126 17.19 -6.18 -6.66
N SER A 127 16.44 -5.07 -6.57
CA SER A 127 16.74 -3.99 -5.64
C SER A 127 16.55 -4.37 -4.16
N ALA A 128 15.59 -5.26 -3.89
CA ALA A 128 15.29 -5.79 -2.56
C ALA A 128 16.22 -6.96 -2.17
N SER A 129 17.21 -7.32 -3.00
CA SER A 129 18.08 -8.49 -2.81
C SER A 129 17.30 -9.82 -2.68
N LEU A 130 16.13 -9.90 -3.32
CA LEU A 130 15.30 -11.10 -3.40
C LEU A 130 15.59 -11.88 -4.69
N PRO A 131 15.39 -13.22 -4.71
CA PRO A 131 15.65 -14.03 -5.90
C PRO A 131 14.73 -13.69 -7.08
N ALA A 132 15.20 -12.82 -7.97
CA ALA A 132 14.48 -12.31 -9.15
C ALA A 132 14.47 -13.29 -10.34
N THR A 133 14.24 -14.57 -10.07
CA THR A 133 14.11 -15.60 -11.12
C THR A 133 12.77 -15.45 -11.86
N GLU A 134 12.73 -15.85 -13.13
CA GLU A 134 11.47 -15.83 -13.91
C GLU A 134 10.35 -16.63 -13.24
N ARG A 135 10.71 -17.76 -12.62
CA ARG A 135 9.78 -18.60 -11.83
C ARG A 135 9.16 -17.80 -10.68
N ASN A 136 9.97 -17.09 -9.91
CA ASN A 136 9.48 -16.35 -8.73
C ASN A 136 8.64 -15.14 -9.13
N VAL A 137 9.07 -14.38 -10.15
CA VAL A 137 8.30 -13.25 -10.67
C VAL A 137 6.93 -13.72 -11.17
N THR A 138 6.90 -14.82 -11.95
CA THR A 138 5.66 -15.40 -12.46
C THR A 138 4.77 -15.92 -11.32
N ALA A 139 5.36 -16.57 -10.31
CA ALA A 139 4.62 -17.02 -9.13
C ALA A 139 3.98 -15.85 -8.37
N MET A 140 4.69 -14.73 -8.21
CA MET A 140 4.17 -13.51 -7.56
C MET A 140 3.01 -12.89 -8.35
N LEU A 141 3.16 -12.72 -9.67
CA LEU A 141 2.09 -12.19 -10.52
C LEU A 141 0.85 -13.07 -10.43
N ASN A 142 0.99 -14.38 -10.64
CA ASN A 142 -0.12 -15.35 -10.61
C ASN A 142 -0.76 -15.45 -9.22
N PHE A 143 -0.04 -15.10 -8.16
CA PHE A 143 -0.56 -15.19 -6.80
C PHE A 143 -1.62 -14.11 -6.51
N LEU A 144 -1.45 -12.90 -7.03
CA LEU A 144 -2.43 -11.81 -6.88
C LEU A 144 -3.33 -11.65 -8.10
N ASN A 145 -2.91 -12.18 -9.25
CA ASN A 145 -3.64 -12.11 -10.49
C ASN A 145 -4.10 -13.50 -10.94
N SER A 146 -5.37 -13.83 -10.68
CA SER A 146 -6.00 -15.06 -11.17
C SER A 146 -6.31 -15.02 -12.67
N ASP A 147 -6.34 -13.82 -13.26
CA ASP A 147 -7.01 -13.57 -14.54
C ASP A 147 -5.99 -13.15 -15.61
N LYS A 148 -5.01 -14.02 -15.89
CA LYS A 148 -4.15 -14.09 -17.10
C LYS A 148 -3.40 -12.84 -17.59
N GLU A 149 -3.50 -11.68 -16.94
CA GLU A 149 -2.73 -10.49 -17.31
C GLU A 149 -1.29 -10.54 -16.76
N ASP A 150 -0.32 -10.04 -17.52
CA ASP A 150 1.09 -9.94 -17.09
C ASP A 150 1.37 -8.76 -16.14
N SER A 151 0.35 -8.28 -15.42
CA SER A 151 0.47 -7.19 -14.46
C SER A 151 -0.48 -7.32 -13.27
N VAL A 152 -0.13 -6.64 -12.17
CA VAL A 152 -0.95 -6.57 -10.95
C VAL A 152 -1.48 -5.15 -10.77
N SER A 153 -2.80 -5.05 -10.65
CA SER A 153 -3.52 -3.81 -10.38
C SER A 153 -3.45 -3.41 -8.90
N TYR A 154 -3.80 -2.15 -8.61
CA TYR A 154 -3.83 -1.67 -7.23
C TYR A 154 -4.87 -2.42 -6.38
N SER A 155 -6.06 -2.75 -6.90
CA SER A 155 -7.09 -3.52 -6.18
C SER A 155 -6.58 -4.90 -5.74
N GLN A 156 -5.90 -5.61 -6.64
CA GLN A 156 -5.32 -6.92 -6.33
C GLN A 156 -4.28 -6.83 -5.22
N PHE A 157 -3.38 -5.84 -5.32
CA PHE A 157 -2.36 -5.61 -4.30
C PHE A 157 -2.96 -5.21 -2.94
N ARG A 158 -3.84 -4.20 -2.91
CA ARG A 158 -4.43 -3.71 -1.66
C ARG A 158 -5.28 -4.79 -0.97
N ASN A 159 -5.99 -5.62 -1.73
CA ASN A 159 -6.85 -6.67 -1.16
C ASN A 159 -6.02 -7.76 -0.48
N PHE A 160 -4.78 -8.00 -0.91
CA PHE A 160 -3.83 -8.84 -0.18
C PHE A 160 -3.25 -8.10 1.04
N MET A 161 -2.77 -6.87 0.85
CA MET A 161 -2.10 -6.11 1.90
C MET A 161 -3.02 -5.68 3.06
N LEU A 162 -4.34 -5.60 2.87
CA LEU A 162 -5.28 -5.31 3.94
C LEU A 162 -5.19 -6.32 5.10
N PHE A 163 -4.77 -7.55 4.81
CA PHE A 163 -4.62 -8.62 5.80
C PHE A 163 -3.23 -8.67 6.46
N VAL A 164 -2.33 -7.78 6.07
CA VAL A 164 -0.96 -7.72 6.58
C VAL A 164 -0.90 -6.68 7.71
N PRO A 165 -0.21 -6.94 8.83
CA PRO A 165 0.04 -5.95 9.88
C PRO A 165 0.59 -4.63 9.34
N THR A 166 0.13 -3.53 9.92
CA THR A 166 0.35 -2.17 9.40
C THR A 166 1.83 -1.78 9.32
N ASP A 167 2.60 -2.19 10.32
CA ASP A 167 4.06 -2.02 10.41
C ASP A 167 4.77 -2.74 9.27
N LEU A 168 4.33 -3.95 8.92
CA LEU A 168 4.96 -4.74 7.88
C LEU A 168 4.65 -4.21 6.47
N ILE A 169 3.48 -3.60 6.26
CA ILE A 169 3.16 -2.89 5.00
C ILE A 169 4.15 -1.73 4.76
N VAL A 170 4.57 -1.05 5.82
CA VAL A 170 5.47 0.11 5.72
C VAL A 170 6.92 -0.34 5.55
N ASN A 171 7.32 -1.37 6.29
CA ASN A 171 8.72 -1.77 6.37
C ASN A 171 9.14 -2.72 5.25
N ASP A 172 8.33 -3.73 4.93
CA ASP A 172 8.72 -4.76 3.97
C ASP A 172 7.52 -5.43 3.26
N PRO A 173 6.72 -4.67 2.50
CA PRO A 173 5.55 -5.22 1.80
C PRO A 173 5.93 -6.25 0.73
N TRP A 174 7.14 -6.15 0.17
CA TRP A 174 7.56 -6.99 -0.97
C TRP A 174 7.97 -8.37 -0.55
N THR A 175 8.70 -8.50 0.56
CA THR A 175 9.05 -9.80 1.12
C THR A 175 7.80 -10.58 1.50
N ILE A 176 6.81 -9.95 2.13
CA ILE A 176 5.57 -10.65 2.54
C ILE A 176 4.84 -11.24 1.33
N TRP A 177 4.69 -10.45 0.26
CA TRP A 177 4.10 -10.95 -0.97
C TRP A 177 4.98 -12.04 -1.61
N PHE A 178 6.30 -11.86 -1.64
CA PHE A 178 7.24 -12.84 -2.17
C PHE A 178 7.16 -14.18 -1.43
N GLU A 179 7.18 -14.19 -0.10
CA GLU A 179 7.11 -15.39 0.71
C GLU A 179 5.77 -16.11 0.51
N ALA A 180 4.65 -15.36 0.54
CA ALA A 180 3.32 -15.92 0.31
C ALA A 180 3.20 -16.57 -1.08
N ALA A 181 3.74 -15.92 -2.11
CA ALA A 181 3.66 -16.41 -3.48
C ALA A 181 4.60 -17.60 -3.77
N THR A 182 5.84 -17.53 -3.30
CA THR A 182 6.90 -18.48 -3.66
C THR A 182 7.04 -19.64 -2.67
N ARG A 183 6.43 -19.54 -1.48
CA ARG A 183 6.63 -20.46 -0.35
C ARG A 183 8.09 -20.59 0.08
N THR A 184 8.91 -19.59 -0.24
CA THR A 184 10.32 -19.53 0.16
C THR A 184 10.42 -18.55 1.31
N SER A 185 10.97 -18.98 2.44
CA SER A 185 11.26 -18.05 3.54
C SER A 185 12.54 -17.28 3.25
N THR A 186 12.49 -15.95 3.34
CA THR A 186 13.67 -15.11 3.17
C THR A 186 14.65 -15.21 4.33
N ASP A 187 14.16 -15.56 5.53
CA ASP A 187 15.01 -15.85 6.68
C ASP A 187 15.94 -17.04 6.43
N MET A 188 15.52 -18.02 5.62
CA MET A 188 16.40 -19.13 5.19
C MET A 188 17.41 -18.70 4.12
N LEU A 189 17.08 -17.73 3.26
CA LEU A 189 17.98 -17.25 2.20
C LEU A 189 19.14 -16.40 2.73
N LEU A 190 19.01 -15.81 3.92
CA LEU A 190 20.07 -15.04 4.58
C LEU A 190 21.07 -15.92 5.36
N GLN A 191 20.81 -17.22 5.53
CA GLN A 191 21.71 -18.15 6.23
C GLN A 191 22.83 -18.71 5.35
N THR A 192 22.79 -18.53 4.02
CA THR A 192 23.81 -19.05 3.08
C THR A 192 24.94 -18.06 2.77
N VAL A 193 24.96 -16.89 3.42
CA VAL A 193 26.06 -15.92 3.29
C VAL A 193 27.02 -16.10 4.48
N PRO A 194 28.32 -16.41 4.27
CA PRO A 194 29.25 -16.53 5.39
C PRO A 194 29.33 -15.22 6.15
N ALA A 195 29.25 -15.32 7.48
CA ALA A 195 29.11 -14.22 8.40
C ALA A 195 30.21 -13.14 8.22
N VAL A 196 29.85 -12.02 7.59
CA VAL A 196 30.61 -10.78 7.67
C VAL A 196 29.99 -9.92 8.76
N GLY A 197 30.68 -9.86 9.90
CA GLY A 197 30.66 -8.77 10.87
C GLY A 197 29.30 -8.31 11.38
N LYS A 198 28.90 -8.82 12.55
CA LYS A 198 27.89 -8.19 13.41
C LYS A 198 28.39 -6.81 13.84
N ASN A 199 28.04 -5.78 13.07
CA ASN A 199 27.93 -4.38 13.48
C ASN A 199 27.28 -3.63 12.30
N ARG A 200 25.96 -3.67 12.24
CA ARG A 200 25.19 -2.74 11.41
C ARG A 200 24.24 -1.99 12.30
N THR A 201 24.68 -0.83 12.79
CA THR A 201 23.79 0.32 12.87
C THR A 201 23.28 0.55 11.45
N LEU A 202 21.98 0.34 11.24
CA LEU A 202 21.32 0.79 10.02
C LEU A 202 21.54 2.31 9.93
N PRO A 203 21.96 2.86 8.78
CA PRO A 203 21.88 4.30 8.62
C PRO A 203 20.42 4.69 8.83
N SER A 204 20.17 5.57 9.80
CA SER A 204 18.85 6.17 9.99
C SER A 204 18.46 6.86 8.69
N TYR A 205 17.63 6.19 7.90
CA TYR A 205 17.07 6.77 6.69
C TYR A 205 16.02 7.79 7.14
N THR A 206 16.47 9.02 7.36
CA THR A 206 15.58 10.17 7.30
C THR A 206 15.19 10.32 5.83
N PRO A 207 13.91 10.19 5.46
CA PRO A 207 13.53 10.42 4.09
C PRO A 207 13.77 11.91 3.80
N ASP A 208 14.73 12.19 2.92
CA ASP A 208 14.94 13.53 2.34
C ASP A 208 13.78 13.80 1.36
N ILE A 209 12.59 14.06 1.90
CA ILE A 209 11.36 14.40 1.16
C ILE A 209 11.44 15.84 0.57
N TRP A 210 12.59 16.51 0.65
CA TRP A 210 12.74 17.94 0.38
C TRP A 210 13.53 18.29 -0.90
N LYS A 211 13.88 17.31 -1.75
CA LYS A 211 14.67 17.56 -2.98
C LYS A 211 14.02 17.04 -4.27
N ILE A 212 12.73 17.27 -4.46
CA ILE A 212 12.12 17.16 -5.79
C ILE A 212 12.15 18.56 -6.42
N GLY A 213 13.17 18.82 -7.24
CA GLY A 213 13.23 20.01 -8.10
C GLY A 213 12.13 20.00 -9.16
N PRO A 214 11.82 21.15 -9.80
CA PRO A 214 10.70 21.26 -10.71
C PRO A 214 11.04 20.60 -12.05
N LEU A 215 10.45 19.44 -12.33
CA LEU A 215 10.29 18.95 -13.70
C LEU A 215 8.87 19.26 -14.14
N VAL A 216 8.69 20.50 -14.59
CA VAL A 216 7.55 20.88 -15.45
C VAL A 216 7.91 20.45 -16.87
N SER A 217 6.91 19.88 -17.56
CA SER A 217 6.78 19.71 -19.03
C SER A 217 6.78 18.26 -19.52
N SER A 218 5.66 17.56 -19.28
CA SER A 218 5.00 16.65 -20.26
C SER A 218 3.80 15.92 -19.64
N LEU A 219 2.88 16.66 -19.00
CA LEU A 219 1.60 16.12 -18.54
C LEU A 219 0.60 16.08 -19.72
N SER A 220 0.80 15.15 -20.65
CA SER A 220 -0.22 14.85 -21.68
C SER A 220 -0.52 13.35 -21.79
N ILE A 221 0.26 12.47 -21.14
CA ILE A 221 0.11 11.02 -21.29
C ILE A 221 0.33 10.30 -19.93
N ALA A 222 -0.36 10.74 -18.89
CA ALA A 222 -0.43 10.01 -17.62
C ALA A 222 -1.86 9.49 -17.43
N SER A 223 -1.99 8.18 -17.17
CA SER A 223 -3.29 7.52 -16.96
C SER A 223 -3.99 8.09 -15.72
N PRO A 224 -5.35 8.09 -15.66
CA PRO A 224 -6.10 8.63 -14.53
C PRO A 224 -5.63 8.11 -13.16
N LEU A 225 -5.27 6.82 -13.06
CA LEU A 225 -4.77 6.20 -11.83
C LEU A 225 -3.44 6.78 -11.33
N GLN A 226 -2.55 7.22 -12.22
CA GLN A 226 -1.28 7.84 -11.84
C GLN A 226 -1.47 9.27 -11.31
N ARG A 227 -2.45 10.00 -11.86
CA ARG A 227 -2.85 11.30 -11.33
C ARG A 227 -3.48 11.12 -9.95
N ILE A 228 -4.37 10.15 -9.82
CA ILE A 228 -5.09 9.83 -8.59
C ILE A 228 -4.13 9.43 -7.45
N SER A 229 -3.14 8.57 -7.70
CA SER A 229 -2.29 8.03 -6.64
C SER A 229 -1.30 9.05 -6.06
N HIS A 230 -0.66 9.86 -6.92
CA HIS A 230 0.25 10.91 -6.50
C HIS A 230 -0.50 12.07 -5.80
N LEU A 231 -1.69 12.42 -6.28
CA LEU A 231 -2.50 13.51 -5.73
C LEU A 231 -3.20 13.13 -4.42
N ALA A 232 -3.69 11.90 -4.28
CA ALA A 232 -4.29 11.41 -3.04
C ALA A 232 -3.24 11.35 -1.90
N ALA A 233 -2.02 10.89 -2.19
CA ALA A 233 -0.92 10.89 -1.23
C ALA A 233 -0.53 12.31 -0.77
N GLN A 234 -0.50 13.29 -1.68
CA GLN A 234 -0.20 14.69 -1.33
C GLN A 234 -1.33 15.38 -0.56
N MET A 235 -2.59 15.11 -0.90
CA MET A 235 -3.74 15.67 -0.19
C MET A 235 -3.89 15.10 1.22
N TRP A 236 -3.62 13.81 1.40
CA TRP A 236 -3.65 13.18 2.72
C TRP A 236 -2.53 13.70 3.63
N LYS A 237 -1.34 13.93 3.07
CA LYS A 237 -0.23 14.64 3.74
C LYS A 237 -0.65 16.04 4.22
N MET A 238 -1.35 16.81 3.39
CA MET A 238 -1.85 18.15 3.78
C MET A 238 -2.90 18.08 4.89
N ARG A 239 -3.79 17.09 4.86
CA ARG A 239 -4.85 16.91 5.87
C ARG A 239 -4.31 16.50 7.25
N LEU A 240 -3.24 15.70 7.28
CA LEU A 240 -2.55 15.35 8.53
C LEU A 240 -1.83 16.56 9.14
N LEU A 241 -1.16 17.38 8.32
CA LEU A 241 -0.48 18.58 8.79
C LEU A 241 -1.45 19.64 9.34
N THR A 242 -2.67 19.74 8.81
CA THR A 242 -3.71 20.60 9.41
C THR A 242 -4.29 20.06 10.73
N ARG A 243 -4.13 18.75 11.02
CA ARG A 243 -4.63 18.15 12.27
C ARG A 243 -3.64 18.27 13.42
N VAL A 244 -2.33 18.23 13.13
CA VAL A 244 -1.26 18.40 14.12
C VAL A 244 -1.11 19.86 14.58
N ASN A 245 -1.62 20.83 13.82
CA ASN A 245 -1.59 22.25 14.20
C ASN A 245 -2.81 22.72 15.03
N HIS A 246 -3.68 21.80 15.46
CA HIS A 246 -4.87 22.10 16.26
C HIS A 246 -4.96 21.31 17.58
N GLU A 247 -3.86 20.69 18.01
CA GLU A 247 -3.62 20.22 19.39
C GLU A 247 -2.46 21.00 19.99
#